data_AF-A0AAV5UBP1-F1
#
_entry.id   AF-A0AAV5UBP1-F1
#
_cell.length_a   1.000
_cell.length_b   1.000
_cell.length_c   1.000
_cell.angle_alpha   90.00
_cell.angle_beta   90.00
_cell.angle_gamma   90.00
#
_symmetry.space_group_name_H-M   'P 1'
#
loop_
_entity.id
_entity.type
_entity.pdbx_description
1 polymer ?
#
loop_
_entity_poly.entity_id
_entity_poly.type
_entity_poly.pdbx_seq_one_letter_code
_entity_poly.pdbx_strand_id
1 'polypeptide(L)'
;MKSLLFLSLPLIVLSINPNDISVRIERHFPCSASTGPKKENLLLKFPSYKQLGVDFTEEINASGNKCFRMSGGRVTIFPPGLAGTKKYYVHLETRIGIHGKPERCVNADSEGCGGIGSCVHCDICKTYGGQLKNFVQIYQGNRPAQCSAQGLPSGEYEDLSLRVCLPSKNELLPFLDQNANRAEQLWDLFVSSRARSGEIPLVIAARIFDRPINNLPASEINDLIHGSKTGMIGCHWIYATVSQNN
;
A
#
# COMPACT_ATOMS: atom_id res chain seq x y z
N MET A 1 -48.25 -5.83 -39.27
CA MET A 1 -47.58 -6.66 -38.23
C MET A 1 -46.08 -6.39 -38.25
N LYS A 2 -45.56 -5.58 -37.33
CA LYS A 2 -44.13 -5.53 -36.98
C LYS A 2 -44.07 -5.29 -35.48
N SER A 3 -43.78 -6.36 -34.74
CA SER A 3 -43.61 -6.33 -33.29
C SER A 3 -42.20 -5.84 -32.98
N LEU A 4 -42.05 -4.67 -32.35
CA LEU A 4 -40.77 -4.25 -31.77
C LEU A 4 -40.59 -4.97 -30.44
N LEU A 5 -39.63 -5.90 -30.38
CA LEU A 5 -39.09 -6.38 -29.10
C LEU A 5 -38.16 -5.29 -28.54
N PHE A 6 -38.57 -4.68 -27.43
CA PHE A 6 -37.66 -3.93 -26.57
C PHE A 6 -36.89 -4.93 -25.70
N LEU A 7 -35.60 -5.12 -25.99
CA LEU A 7 -34.68 -5.75 -25.03
C LEU A 7 -34.40 -4.75 -23.91
N SER A 8 -34.96 -5.01 -22.72
CA SER A 8 -34.55 -4.34 -21.49
C SER A 8 -33.21 -4.94 -21.03
N LEU A 9 -32.11 -4.20 -21.19
CA LEU A 9 -30.86 -4.52 -20.49
C LEU A 9 -31.06 -4.28 -18.98
N PRO A 10 -30.63 -5.19 -18.10
CA PRO A 10 -30.66 -4.94 -16.67
C PRO A 10 -29.65 -3.83 -16.35
N LEU A 11 -30.15 -2.73 -15.78
CA LEU A 11 -29.33 -1.69 -15.20
C LEU A 11 -28.63 -2.31 -13.97
N ILE A 12 -27.35 -2.67 -14.11
CA ILE A 12 -26.53 -3.06 -12.96
C ILE A 12 -26.28 -1.78 -12.17
N VAL A 13 -27.13 -1.52 -11.18
CA VAL A 13 -26.87 -0.50 -10.17
C VAL A 13 -25.73 -1.04 -9.32
N LEU A 14 -24.52 -0.53 -9.53
CA LEU A 14 -23.43 -0.69 -8.56
C LEU A 14 -23.90 0.00 -7.28
N SER A 15 -24.43 -0.77 -6.35
CA SER A 15 -24.76 -0.30 -5.01
C SER A 15 -23.46 0.13 -4.34
N ILE A 16 -23.18 1.43 -4.36
CA ILE A 16 -22.15 2.05 -3.52
C ILE A 16 -22.59 1.76 -2.09
N ASN A 17 -21.83 0.92 -1.39
CA ASN A 17 -22.14 0.56 -0.02
C ASN A 17 -21.94 1.83 0.83
N PRO A 18 -22.97 2.35 1.53
CA PRO A 18 -22.86 3.56 2.35
C PRO A 18 -21.89 3.38 3.55
N ASN A 19 -21.38 2.17 3.76
CA ASN A 19 -20.31 1.87 4.72
C ASN A 19 -18.90 1.88 4.12
N ASP A 20 -18.74 2.35 2.87
CA ASP A 20 -17.46 2.35 2.19
C ASP A 20 -16.60 3.54 2.61
N ILE A 21 -15.31 3.25 2.80
CA ILE A 21 -14.32 4.22 3.25
C ILE A 21 -13.82 4.95 2.00
N SER A 22 -13.86 6.28 2.00
CA SER A 22 -13.22 7.10 0.98
C SER A 22 -11.82 7.45 1.41
N VAL A 23 -10.86 7.35 0.50
CA VAL A 23 -9.48 7.74 0.78
C VAL A 23 -8.98 8.67 -0.30
N ARG A 24 -8.51 9.84 0.14
CA ARG A 24 -7.92 10.86 -0.72
C ARG A 24 -6.43 10.95 -0.42
N ILE A 25 -5.58 10.69 -1.41
CA ILE A 25 -4.15 10.91 -1.27
C ILE A 25 -3.88 12.42 -1.35
N GLU A 26 -3.25 12.97 -0.32
CA GLU A 26 -2.93 14.40 -0.23
C GLU A 26 -1.56 14.70 -0.82
N ARG A 27 -0.55 13.92 -0.39
CA ARG A 27 0.87 14.15 -0.72
C ARG A 27 1.62 12.84 -0.64
N HIS A 28 2.65 12.71 -1.47
CA HIS A 28 3.54 11.56 -1.39
C HIS A 28 4.93 11.88 -1.92
N PHE A 29 5.97 11.35 -1.28
CA PHE A 29 7.33 11.68 -1.66
C PHE A 29 8.31 10.60 -1.25
N PRO A 30 9.41 10.42 -2.01
CA PRO A 30 10.50 9.58 -1.57
C PRO A 30 11.06 10.09 -0.24
N CYS A 31 11.51 9.17 0.60
CA CYS A 31 12.07 9.53 1.90
C CYS A 31 13.30 10.42 1.78
N SER A 32 13.49 11.29 2.78
CA SER A 32 14.70 12.12 2.90
C SER A 32 15.93 11.24 3.14
N ALA A 33 17.13 11.78 2.97
CA ALA A 33 18.37 11.08 3.34
C ALA A 33 18.39 10.63 4.82
N SER A 34 17.71 11.37 5.70
CA SER A 34 17.62 11.03 7.14
C SER A 34 16.64 9.90 7.45
N THR A 35 15.66 9.61 6.59
CA THR A 35 14.61 8.61 6.85
C THR A 35 14.63 7.43 5.88
N GLY A 36 15.23 7.63 4.70
CA GLY A 36 15.42 6.62 3.67
C GLY A 36 16.77 5.91 3.78
N PRO A 37 17.09 5.06 2.79
CA PRO A 37 18.32 4.29 2.76
C PRO A 37 19.56 5.18 2.68
N LYS A 38 20.72 4.63 3.05
CA LYS A 38 22.00 5.28 2.78
C LYS A 38 22.20 5.43 1.27
N LYS A 39 22.93 6.46 0.84
CA LYS A 39 23.08 6.81 -0.59
C LYS A 39 23.65 5.65 -1.40
N GLU A 40 24.62 4.93 -0.84
CA GLU A 40 25.27 3.76 -1.42
C GLU A 40 24.36 2.53 -1.55
N ASN A 41 23.26 2.48 -0.80
CA ASN A 41 22.30 1.38 -0.81
C ASN A 41 21.02 1.72 -1.59
N LEU A 42 20.84 2.97 -2.01
CA LEU A 42 19.64 3.40 -2.73
C LEU A 42 19.62 2.75 -4.13
N LEU A 43 18.69 1.83 -4.36
CA LEU A 43 18.51 1.16 -5.66
C LEU A 43 17.22 1.56 -6.37
N LEU A 44 16.20 2.02 -5.63
CA LEU A 44 14.87 2.30 -6.16
C LEU A 44 14.33 3.61 -5.58
N LYS A 45 13.92 4.52 -6.46
CA LYS A 45 13.27 5.78 -6.06
C LYS A 45 12.06 6.06 -6.93
N PHE A 46 10.91 6.11 -6.28
CA PHE A 46 9.68 6.60 -6.89
C PHE A 46 9.61 8.13 -6.88
N PRO A 47 8.92 8.75 -7.86
CA PRO A 47 8.84 10.20 -7.98
C PRO A 47 8.00 10.82 -6.87
N SER A 48 8.17 12.13 -6.66
CA SER A 48 7.36 12.91 -5.71
C SER A 48 6.12 13.47 -6.39
N TYR A 49 5.04 13.71 -5.64
CA TYR A 49 3.84 14.43 -6.12
C TYR A 49 4.12 15.80 -6.77
N LYS A 50 5.28 16.40 -6.45
CA LYS A 50 5.71 17.69 -7.03
C LYS A 50 6.24 17.59 -8.45
N GLN A 51 6.56 16.38 -8.91
CA GLN A 51 7.08 16.16 -10.26
C GLN A 51 5.93 16.17 -11.25
N LEU A 52 6.12 16.84 -12.38
CA LEU A 52 5.09 16.96 -13.42
C LEU A 52 4.66 15.58 -13.93
N GLY A 53 3.34 15.39 -14.06
CA GLY A 53 2.73 14.17 -14.59
C GLY A 53 2.63 13.02 -13.58
N VAL A 54 3.07 13.19 -12.34
CA VAL A 54 2.85 12.22 -11.27
C VAL A 54 1.41 12.34 -10.75
N ASP A 55 0.72 11.21 -10.67
CA ASP A 55 -0.65 11.12 -10.18
C ASP A 55 -0.89 9.81 -9.42
N PHE A 56 -1.94 9.78 -8.61
CA PHE A 56 -2.46 8.56 -8.01
C PHE A 56 -3.76 8.16 -8.68
N THR A 57 -3.72 7.07 -9.43
CA THR A 57 -4.95 6.48 -9.98
C THR A 57 -5.56 5.56 -8.93
N GLU A 58 -6.83 5.81 -8.59
CA GLU A 58 -7.62 4.86 -7.81
C GLU A 58 -8.06 3.69 -8.71
N GLU A 59 -7.89 2.48 -8.21
CA GLU A 59 -8.33 1.26 -8.87
C GLU A 59 -8.86 0.27 -7.83
N ILE A 60 -9.75 -0.63 -8.25
CA ILE A 60 -10.28 -1.69 -7.38
C ILE A 60 -9.62 -3.01 -7.78
N ASN A 61 -9.06 -3.72 -6.81
CA ASN A 61 -8.47 -5.04 -7.07
C ASN A 61 -9.55 -6.14 -7.20
N ALA A 62 -9.14 -7.34 -7.59
CA ALA A 62 -10.05 -8.48 -7.74
C ALA A 62 -10.78 -8.89 -6.43
N SER A 63 -10.25 -8.50 -5.27
CA SER A 63 -10.84 -8.74 -3.95
C SER A 63 -11.78 -7.62 -3.49
N GLY A 64 -11.95 -6.55 -4.29
CA GLY A 64 -12.76 -5.39 -3.92
C GLY A 64 -12.03 -4.33 -3.08
N ASN A 65 -10.72 -4.45 -2.86
CA ASN A 65 -9.94 -3.42 -2.16
C ASN A 65 -9.70 -2.21 -3.06
N LYS A 66 -9.84 -1.01 -2.49
CA LYS A 66 -9.33 0.22 -3.10
C LYS A 66 -7.82 0.22 -3.07
N CYS A 67 -7.22 0.43 -4.22
CA CYS A 67 -5.79 0.54 -4.40
C CYS A 67 -5.44 1.86 -5.08
N PHE A 68 -4.29 2.38 -4.71
CA PHE A 68 -3.74 3.62 -5.21
C PHE A 68 -2.46 3.29 -5.94
N ARG A 69 -2.46 3.56 -7.24
CA ARG A 69 -1.32 3.34 -8.09
C ARG A 69 -0.63 4.68 -8.34
N MET A 70 0.58 4.83 -7.82
CA MET A 70 1.43 5.98 -8.12
C MET A 70 1.95 5.83 -9.55
N SER A 71 1.28 6.48 -10.47
CA SER A 71 1.55 6.44 -11.91
C SER A 71 2.06 7.78 -12.40
N GLY A 72 2.75 7.76 -13.53
CA GLY A 72 3.31 8.96 -14.12
C GLY A 72 4.53 9.50 -13.35
N GLY A 73 5.29 10.36 -14.02
CA GLY A 73 6.68 10.64 -13.66
C GLY A 73 7.62 9.47 -14.00
N ARG A 74 8.86 9.55 -13.50
CA ARG A 74 9.91 8.55 -13.76
C ARG A 74 10.36 7.91 -12.47
N VAL A 75 10.34 6.57 -12.45
CA VAL A 75 10.93 5.77 -11.38
C VAL A 75 12.38 5.51 -11.74
N THR A 76 13.28 5.91 -10.85
CA THR A 76 14.72 5.69 -11.02
C THR A 76 15.12 4.37 -10.37
N ILE A 77 15.75 3.51 -11.16
CA ILE A 77 16.51 2.34 -10.69
C ILE A 77 17.99 2.70 -10.77
N PHE A 78 18.66 2.78 -9.63
CA PHE A 78 20.09 3.10 -9.56
C PHE A 78 20.96 1.86 -9.80
N PRO A 79 22.20 2.03 -10.30
CA PRO A 79 23.15 0.93 -10.39
C PRO A 79 23.34 0.17 -9.06
N PRO A 80 23.48 -1.16 -9.09
CA PRO A 80 23.55 -2.04 -10.26
C PRO A 80 22.18 -2.44 -10.85
N GLY A 81 21.07 -1.99 -10.27
CA GLY A 81 19.73 -2.47 -10.58
C GLY A 81 19.18 -3.42 -9.52
N LEU A 82 17.97 -3.93 -9.77
CA LEU A 82 17.35 -4.99 -8.98
C LEU A 82 17.69 -6.35 -9.60
N ALA A 83 18.22 -7.27 -8.80
CA ALA A 83 18.59 -8.61 -9.22
C ALA A 83 17.36 -9.53 -9.33
N GLY A 84 17.21 -10.20 -10.48
CA GLY A 84 16.15 -11.17 -10.76
C GLY A 84 16.27 -12.51 -10.03
N THR A 85 17.10 -12.58 -9.00
CA THR A 85 17.30 -13.77 -8.15
C THR A 85 17.03 -13.46 -6.67
N LYS A 86 16.59 -12.24 -6.37
CA LYS A 86 16.31 -11.77 -5.00
C LYS A 86 14.81 -11.49 -4.84
N LYS A 87 14.31 -11.74 -3.63
CA LYS A 87 13.00 -11.25 -3.19
C LYS A 87 13.15 -9.86 -2.61
N TYR A 88 12.12 -9.03 -2.81
CA TYR A 88 12.09 -7.66 -2.31
C TYR A 88 11.00 -7.50 -1.26
N TYR A 89 11.39 -7.10 -0.06
CA TYR A 89 10.48 -7.00 1.08
C TYR A 89 10.07 -5.55 1.27
N VAL A 90 8.85 -5.29 1.73
CA VAL A 90 8.46 -3.95 2.16
C VAL A 90 7.94 -4.03 3.58
N HIS A 91 8.49 -3.19 4.46
CA HIS A 91 7.83 -2.86 5.71
C HIS A 91 6.92 -1.67 5.44
N LEU A 92 5.60 -1.91 5.50
CA LEU A 92 4.62 -0.85 5.52
C LEU A 92 4.42 -0.44 6.96
N GLU A 93 4.64 0.83 7.25
CA GLU A 93 4.26 1.41 8.52
C GLU A 93 3.00 2.24 8.30
N THR A 94 1.93 1.89 8.99
CA THR A 94 0.66 2.59 8.88
C THR A 94 0.40 3.33 10.18
N ARG A 95 0.11 4.64 10.09
CA ARG A 95 -0.21 5.49 11.25
C ARG A 95 -1.53 6.19 11.00
N ILE A 96 -2.35 6.23 12.04
CA ILE A 96 -3.61 6.97 12.01
C ILE A 96 -3.41 8.25 12.81
N GLY A 97 -3.53 9.39 12.13
CA GLY A 97 -3.06 10.69 12.57
C GLY A 97 -1.61 10.96 12.14
N ILE A 98 -1.29 12.23 11.82
CA ILE A 98 0.05 12.65 11.36
C ILE A 98 1.14 12.34 12.40
N HIS A 99 0.78 12.42 13.68
CA HIS A 99 1.64 12.08 14.83
C HIS A 99 1.19 10.80 15.55
N GLY A 100 0.38 9.99 14.88
CA GLY A 100 -0.10 8.72 15.41
C GLY A 100 1.06 7.75 15.68
N LYS A 101 0.84 6.84 16.62
CA LYS A 101 1.73 5.69 16.80
C LYS A 101 1.54 4.73 15.61
N PRO A 102 2.58 3.97 15.20
CA PRO A 102 2.42 2.89 14.24
C PRO A 102 1.34 1.91 14.71
N GLU A 103 0.41 1.59 13.82
CA GLU A 103 -0.63 0.59 14.05
C GLU A 103 0.01 -0.80 14.07
N ARG A 104 -0.40 -1.65 15.02
CA ARG A 104 0.15 -3.01 15.18
C ARG A 104 -0.10 -3.84 13.91
N CYS A 105 0.87 -4.67 13.51
CA CYS A 105 0.63 -5.68 12.49
C CYS A 105 -0.33 -6.77 13.00
N VAL A 106 -1.34 -7.08 12.21
CA VAL A 106 -2.32 -8.14 12.49
C VAL A 106 -2.55 -9.02 11.25
N ASN A 107 -2.76 -10.32 11.47
CA ASN A 107 -2.96 -11.35 10.43
C ASN A 107 -1.88 -11.42 9.36
N ALA A 108 -0.61 -11.25 9.74
CA ALA A 108 0.49 -11.81 8.96
C ALA A 108 0.34 -13.34 8.91
N ASP A 109 0.77 -13.95 7.80
CA ASP A 109 0.74 -15.40 7.66
C ASP A 109 1.79 -16.09 8.54
N SER A 110 1.87 -17.43 8.46
CA SER A 110 2.84 -18.23 9.20
C SER A 110 4.30 -17.90 8.88
N GLU A 111 4.56 -17.25 7.75
CA GLU A 111 5.88 -16.78 7.33
C GLU A 111 6.14 -15.34 7.75
N GLY A 112 5.24 -14.68 8.50
CA GLY A 112 5.37 -13.27 8.88
C GLY A 112 5.13 -12.30 7.72
N CYS A 113 4.42 -12.76 6.67
CA CYS A 113 4.17 -11.99 5.45
C CYS A 113 2.71 -11.55 5.35
N GLY A 114 2.49 -10.32 4.90
CA GLY A 114 1.17 -9.73 4.72
C GLY A 114 0.53 -9.26 6.03
N GLY A 115 -0.76 -8.95 5.96
CA GLY A 115 -1.55 -8.47 7.09
C GLY A 115 -1.95 -7.00 6.94
N ILE A 116 -2.51 -6.45 8.02
CA ILE A 116 -2.98 -5.07 8.08
C ILE A 116 -2.25 -4.32 9.20
N GLY A 117 -2.00 -3.03 8.99
CA GLY A 117 -1.32 -2.16 9.94
C GLY A 117 0.14 -1.97 9.54
N SER A 118 1.05 -2.06 10.51
CA SER A 118 2.48 -1.93 10.25
C SER A 118 3.15 -3.29 10.00
N CYS A 119 2.92 -3.89 8.84
CA CYS A 119 3.32 -5.26 8.50
C CYS A 119 4.45 -5.34 7.46
N VAL A 120 5.07 -6.52 7.37
CA VAL A 120 6.01 -6.86 6.30
C VAL A 120 5.27 -7.57 5.17
N HIS A 121 5.41 -7.10 3.93
CA HIS A 121 4.98 -7.82 2.73
C HIS A 121 6.21 -8.41 2.02
N CYS A 122 6.14 -9.71 1.76
CA CYS A 122 7.24 -10.48 1.21
C CYS A 122 7.13 -10.56 -0.31
N ASP A 123 8.21 -10.20 -1.00
CA ASP A 123 8.35 -10.16 -2.46
C ASP A 123 7.27 -9.32 -3.19
N ILE A 124 7.43 -8.00 -3.14
CA ILE A 124 6.58 -7.01 -3.82
C ILE A 124 6.60 -7.09 -5.35
N CYS A 125 7.45 -7.97 -5.93
CA CYS A 125 7.52 -8.25 -7.37
C CYS A 125 6.64 -9.43 -7.79
N LYS A 126 6.00 -10.11 -6.83
CA LYS A 126 5.17 -11.29 -7.09
C LYS A 126 3.74 -11.03 -6.64
N THR A 127 2.80 -11.68 -7.31
CA THR A 127 1.43 -11.80 -6.81
C THR A 127 1.32 -13.09 -6.03
N TYR A 128 0.97 -12.97 -4.76
CA TYR A 128 0.68 -14.09 -3.88
C TYR A 128 -0.81 -14.40 -3.86
N GLY A 129 -1.18 -15.66 -3.59
CA GLY A 129 -2.56 -15.98 -3.25
C GLY A 129 -2.90 -15.45 -1.85
N GLY A 130 -4.10 -14.91 -1.67
CA GLY A 130 -4.61 -14.42 -0.38
C GLY A 130 -4.82 -12.91 -0.34
N GLN A 131 -5.94 -12.48 0.25
CA GLN A 131 -6.42 -11.09 0.20
C GLN A 131 -5.42 -10.10 0.81
N LEU A 132 -4.79 -10.45 1.94
CA LEU A 132 -3.93 -9.52 2.71
C LEU A 132 -2.44 -9.56 2.35
N LYS A 133 -2.04 -10.32 1.32
CA LYS A 133 -0.61 -10.48 0.97
C LYS A 133 -0.11 -9.46 -0.03
N ASN A 134 -0.99 -9.00 -0.93
CA ASN A 134 -0.62 -8.12 -2.05
C ASN A 134 -1.02 -6.66 -1.84
N PHE A 135 -0.97 -6.17 -0.60
CA PHE A 135 -1.33 -4.77 -0.37
C PHE A 135 -0.32 -3.82 -0.98
N VAL A 136 0.93 -4.22 -1.13
CA VAL A 136 1.92 -3.40 -1.83
C VAL A 136 2.69 -4.20 -2.84
N GLN A 137 2.74 -3.65 -4.06
CA GLN A 137 3.36 -4.28 -5.21
C GLN A 137 4.01 -3.23 -6.12
N ILE A 138 5.09 -3.63 -6.78
CA ILE A 138 5.64 -2.87 -7.90
C ILE A 138 4.95 -3.37 -9.17
N TYR A 139 4.45 -2.44 -9.97
CA TYR A 139 3.83 -2.71 -11.26
C TYR A 139 4.73 -2.20 -12.38
N GLN A 140 4.77 -2.94 -13.48
CA GLN A 140 5.37 -2.54 -14.75
C GLN A 140 4.31 -2.62 -15.85
N GLY A 141 3.89 -1.47 -16.38
CA GLY A 141 2.67 -1.39 -17.18
C GLY A 141 1.48 -1.93 -16.37
N ASN A 142 0.56 -2.68 -16.96
CA ASN A 142 -0.66 -3.10 -16.24
C ASN A 142 -0.54 -4.43 -15.48
N ARG A 143 0.69 -4.83 -15.13
CA ARG A 143 0.95 -6.09 -14.43
C ARG A 143 2.00 -5.91 -13.33
N PRO A 144 2.02 -6.79 -12.32
CA PRO A 144 3.13 -6.86 -11.36
C PRO A 144 4.47 -6.97 -12.08
N ALA A 145 5.45 -6.17 -11.63
CA ALA A 145 6.80 -6.14 -12.18
C ALA A 145 7.53 -7.44 -11.83
N GLN A 146 8.23 -8.04 -12.79
CA GLN A 146 8.93 -9.31 -12.57
C GLN A 146 10.33 -9.13 -11.95
N CYS A 147 10.49 -8.12 -11.07
CA CYS A 147 11.81 -7.74 -10.54
C CYS A 147 12.51 -8.83 -9.73
N SER A 148 11.79 -9.78 -9.14
CA SER A 148 12.40 -10.91 -8.41
C SER A 148 12.72 -12.13 -9.26
N ALA A 149 12.32 -12.14 -10.55
CA ALA A 149 12.55 -13.24 -11.48
C ALA A 149 13.40 -12.85 -12.70
N GLN A 150 13.25 -11.62 -13.19
CA GLN A 150 13.97 -11.07 -14.34
C GLN A 150 14.94 -9.96 -13.96
N GLY A 151 14.71 -9.33 -12.80
CA GLY A 151 15.45 -8.15 -12.38
C GLY A 151 14.92 -6.88 -13.04
N LEU A 152 15.47 -5.75 -12.63
CA LEU A 152 15.29 -4.46 -13.28
C LEU A 152 16.66 -3.82 -13.45
N PRO A 153 17.17 -3.68 -14.68
CA PRO A 153 18.40 -2.93 -14.91
C PRO A 153 18.35 -1.51 -14.36
N SER A 154 19.51 -0.89 -14.16
CA SER A 154 19.55 0.53 -13.84
C SER A 154 18.99 1.37 -14.99
N GLY A 155 18.18 2.38 -14.67
CA GLY A 155 17.58 3.25 -15.67
C GLY A 155 16.42 4.06 -15.11
N GLU A 156 15.80 4.85 -15.99
CA GLU A 156 14.57 5.57 -15.71
C GLU A 156 13.41 4.85 -16.38
N TYR A 157 12.33 4.64 -15.64
CA TYR A 157 11.16 3.88 -16.08
C TYR A 157 9.90 4.74 -15.97
N GLU A 158 9.16 4.82 -17.07
CA GLU A 158 7.86 5.52 -17.13
C GLU A 158 6.68 4.57 -16.89
N ASP A 159 6.91 3.27 -17.02
CA ASP A 159 5.91 2.22 -16.84
C ASP A 159 5.96 1.57 -15.45
N LEU A 160 6.95 1.91 -14.63
CA LEU A 160 7.04 1.45 -13.25
C LEU A 160 6.19 2.29 -12.29
N SER A 161 5.56 1.62 -11.33
CA SER A 161 4.66 2.26 -10.36
C SER A 161 4.62 1.48 -9.06
N LEU A 162 4.40 2.19 -7.95
CA LEU A 162 4.08 1.57 -6.66
C LEU A 162 2.56 1.54 -6.50
N ARG A 163 2.03 0.35 -6.28
CA ARG A 163 0.62 0.14 -5.98
C ARG A 163 0.47 -0.14 -4.49
N VAL A 164 -0.44 0.58 -3.83
CA VAL A 164 -0.77 0.40 -2.41
C VAL A 164 -2.27 0.22 -2.26
N CYS A 165 -2.71 -0.93 -1.76
CA CYS A 165 -4.10 -1.22 -1.44
C CYS A 165 -4.39 -0.99 0.03
N LEU A 166 -5.64 -0.61 0.30
CA LEU A 166 -6.18 -0.46 1.63
C LEU A 166 -7.15 -1.60 1.95
N PRO A 167 -7.22 -2.00 3.23
CA PRO A 167 -8.20 -2.99 3.62
C PRO A 167 -9.59 -2.38 3.51
N SER A 168 -10.55 -3.20 3.11
CA SER A 168 -11.96 -2.86 3.20
C SER A 168 -12.40 -2.76 4.66
N LYS A 169 -13.51 -2.06 4.91
CA LYS A 169 -14.15 -2.06 6.23
C LYS A 169 -14.42 -3.49 6.71
N ASN A 170 -14.93 -4.35 5.84
CA ASN A 170 -15.23 -5.76 6.16
C ASN A 170 -14.00 -6.56 6.55
N GLU A 171 -12.85 -6.28 5.94
CA GLU A 171 -11.59 -6.87 6.38
C GLU A 171 -11.19 -6.31 7.74
N LEU A 172 -11.36 -5.01 8.00
CA LEU A 172 -11.00 -4.38 9.29
C LEU A 172 -11.86 -4.83 10.48
N LEU A 173 -13.17 -5.05 10.29
CA LEU A 173 -14.09 -5.31 11.40
C LEU A 173 -13.71 -6.53 12.27
N PRO A 174 -13.40 -7.72 11.72
CA PRO A 174 -12.97 -8.87 12.52
C PRO A 174 -11.71 -8.65 13.38
N PHE A 175 -10.91 -7.61 13.07
CA PHE A 175 -9.74 -7.24 13.88
C PHE A 175 -10.09 -6.38 15.08
N LEU A 176 -11.21 -5.65 15.02
CA LEU A 176 -11.68 -4.80 16.12
C LEU A 176 -12.39 -5.64 17.17
N ASP A 177 -13.28 -6.54 16.72
CA ASP A 177 -13.98 -7.49 17.56
C ASP A 177 -14.47 -8.68 16.71
N GLN A 178 -14.54 -9.88 17.30
CA GLN A 178 -15.09 -11.05 16.62
C GLN A 178 -16.61 -10.95 16.45
N ASN A 179 -17.28 -10.15 17.30
CA ASN A 179 -18.69 -9.83 17.17
C ASN A 179 -18.87 -8.65 16.20
N ALA A 180 -19.50 -8.90 15.06
CA ALA A 180 -19.68 -7.90 14.01
C ALA A 180 -20.38 -6.62 14.49
N ASN A 181 -21.40 -6.72 15.35
CA ASN A 181 -22.11 -5.53 15.86
C ASN A 181 -21.22 -4.69 16.77
N ARG A 182 -20.40 -5.33 17.61
CA ARG A 182 -19.45 -4.63 18.48
C ARG A 182 -18.28 -4.06 17.68
N ALA A 183 -17.80 -4.78 16.67
CA ALA A 183 -16.78 -4.29 15.76
C ALA A 183 -17.26 -3.03 15.03
N GLU A 184 -18.52 -3.02 14.58
CA GLU A 184 -19.16 -1.84 13.96
C GLU A 184 -19.24 -0.67 14.95
N GLN A 185 -19.69 -0.91 16.18
CA GLN A 185 -19.70 0.14 17.21
C GLN A 185 -18.31 0.68 17.53
N LEU A 186 -17.30 -0.20 17.60
CA LEU A 186 -15.91 0.21 17.82
C LEU A 186 -15.35 0.97 16.63
N TRP A 187 -15.75 0.60 15.41
CA TRP A 187 -15.42 1.33 14.19
C TRP A 187 -16.05 2.73 14.21
N ASP A 188 -17.33 2.84 14.51
CA ASP A 188 -18.03 4.13 14.58
C ASP A 188 -17.45 5.02 15.68
N LEU A 189 -17.10 4.45 16.84
CA LEU A 189 -16.37 5.15 17.91
C LEU A 189 -14.96 5.57 17.45
N PHE A 190 -14.26 4.70 16.73
CA PHE A 190 -12.94 4.99 16.20
C PHE A 190 -12.98 6.14 15.20
N VAL A 191 -13.95 6.12 14.27
CA VAL A 191 -14.14 7.17 13.28
C VAL A 191 -14.57 8.46 13.98
N SER A 192 -15.62 8.45 14.80
CA SER A 192 -16.12 9.65 15.48
C SER A 192 -15.13 10.28 16.47
N SER A 193 -14.32 9.48 17.18
CA SER A 193 -13.33 10.00 18.12
C SER A 193 -12.08 10.58 17.44
N ARG A 194 -11.72 10.07 16.25
CA ARG A 194 -10.51 10.49 15.53
C ARG A 194 -10.80 11.49 14.41
N ALA A 195 -12.03 11.54 13.92
CA ALA A 195 -12.47 12.48 12.90
C ALA A 195 -12.94 13.78 13.55
N ARG A 196 -12.02 14.74 13.74
CA ARG A 196 -12.39 16.09 14.18
C ARG A 196 -13.29 16.84 13.17
N SER A 197 -13.39 16.33 11.93
CA SER A 197 -14.15 16.91 10.81
C SER A 197 -14.75 15.86 9.86
N GLY A 198 -14.90 14.61 10.27
CA GLY A 198 -15.25 13.50 9.35
C GLY A 198 -14.06 12.96 8.52
N GLU A 199 -12.88 13.56 8.69
CA GLU A 199 -11.65 13.22 8.01
C GLU A 199 -10.58 12.76 9.01
N ILE A 200 -9.95 11.62 8.72
CA ILE A 200 -8.93 10.97 9.54
C ILE A 200 -7.62 10.93 8.73
N PRO A 201 -6.57 11.64 9.17
CA PRO A 201 -5.28 11.54 8.51
C PRO A 201 -4.72 10.12 8.59
N LEU A 202 -4.20 9.62 7.48
CA LEU A 202 -3.53 8.34 7.35
C LEU A 202 -2.12 8.61 6.79
N VAL A 203 -1.10 8.08 7.47
CA VAL A 203 0.28 8.18 7.00
C VAL A 203 0.83 6.79 6.80
N ILE A 204 1.32 6.52 5.60
CA ILE A 204 1.93 5.25 5.22
C ILE A 204 3.39 5.49 4.85
N ALA A 205 4.31 4.73 5.44
CA ALA A 205 5.70 4.67 4.99
C ALA A 205 6.00 3.28 4.44
N ALA A 206 6.31 3.21 3.14
CA ALA A 206 6.78 2.00 2.48
C ALA A 206 8.30 1.99 2.46
N ARG A 207 8.92 1.08 3.22
CA ARG A 207 10.38 0.91 3.28
C ARG A 207 10.75 -0.41 2.64
N ILE A 208 11.50 -0.34 1.55
CA ILE A 208 11.79 -1.49 0.68
C ILE A 208 13.18 -2.03 1.01
N PHE A 209 13.29 -3.34 1.14
CA PHE A 209 14.49 -4.06 1.52
C PHE A 209 14.84 -5.13 0.48
N ASP A 210 16.13 -5.35 0.24
CA ASP A 210 16.65 -6.42 -0.64
C ASP A 210 17.03 -7.70 0.11
N ARG A 211 16.60 -7.80 1.37
CA ARG A 211 16.82 -8.94 2.28
C ARG A 211 15.55 -9.26 3.06
N PRO A 212 15.41 -10.52 3.53
CA PRO A 212 14.32 -10.89 4.41
C PRO A 212 14.31 -10.06 5.71
N ILE A 213 13.11 -9.63 6.09
CA ILE A 213 12.84 -8.91 7.35
C ILE A 213 11.57 -9.43 8.08
N ASN A 214 10.84 -10.37 7.49
CA ASN A 214 9.50 -10.82 7.94
C ASN A 214 9.48 -11.56 9.28
N ASN A 215 10.59 -12.19 9.69
CA ASN A 215 10.68 -12.98 10.92
C ASN A 215 11.68 -12.42 11.93
N LEU A 216 12.04 -11.14 11.80
CA LEU A 216 12.97 -10.49 12.73
C LEU A 216 12.23 -10.02 13.99
N PRO A 217 12.89 -10.00 15.16
CA PRO A 217 12.31 -9.44 16.37
C PRO A 217 12.05 -7.94 16.20
N ALA A 218 11.08 -7.41 16.95
CA ALA A 218 10.66 -6.00 16.85
C ALA A 218 11.82 -5.01 17.09
N SER A 219 12.79 -5.34 17.94
CA SER A 219 13.98 -4.52 18.17
C SER A 219 14.87 -4.41 16.92
N GLU A 220 15.08 -5.51 16.21
CA GLU A 220 15.84 -5.51 14.95
C GLU A 220 15.10 -4.77 13.85
N ILE A 221 13.78 -4.96 13.75
CA ILE A 221 12.96 -4.19 12.79
C ILE A 221 13.05 -2.70 13.07
N ASN A 222 12.95 -2.29 14.33
CA ASN A 222 13.10 -0.89 14.71
C ASN A 222 14.49 -0.34 14.35
N ASP A 223 15.57 -1.11 14.53
CA ASP A 223 16.91 -0.70 14.09
C ASP A 223 17.00 -0.60 12.56
N LEU A 224 16.45 -1.55 11.81
CA LEU A 224 16.42 -1.49 10.34
C LEU A 224 15.58 -0.31 9.80
N ILE A 225 14.60 0.16 10.56
CA ILE A 225 13.75 1.28 10.17
C ILE A 225 14.38 2.63 10.55
N HIS A 226 14.95 2.74 11.75
CA HIS A 226 15.34 4.01 12.35
C HIS A 226 16.85 4.17 12.58
N GLY A 227 17.56 3.06 12.82
CA GLY A 227 18.98 3.02 13.17
C GLY A 227 19.87 2.66 11.97
N SER A 228 20.30 1.40 11.88
CA SER A 228 21.27 0.94 10.89
C SER A 228 20.82 1.08 9.44
N LYS A 229 19.51 0.89 9.17
CA LYS A 229 18.91 0.87 7.82
C LYS A 229 19.54 -0.14 6.87
N THR A 230 20.08 -1.22 7.42
CA THR A 230 20.80 -2.24 6.67
C THR A 230 19.87 -2.93 5.67
N GLY A 231 20.26 -2.99 4.40
CA GLY A 231 19.47 -3.62 3.34
C GLY A 231 18.23 -2.82 2.90
N MET A 232 17.98 -1.62 3.43
CA MET A 232 16.97 -0.73 2.87
C MET A 232 17.49 -0.19 1.53
N ILE A 233 16.67 -0.29 0.48
CA ILE A 233 17.03 0.08 -0.89
C ILE A 233 16.13 1.14 -1.51
N GLY A 234 15.00 1.44 -0.85
CA GLY A 234 14.04 2.43 -1.29
C GLY A 234 13.09 2.77 -0.16
N CYS A 235 12.51 3.96 -0.19
CA CYS A 235 11.58 4.41 0.85
C CYS A 235 10.64 5.49 0.29
N HIS A 236 9.35 5.40 0.63
CA HIS A 236 8.33 6.33 0.17
C HIS A 236 7.30 6.62 1.26
N TRP A 237 6.91 7.89 1.39
CA TRP A 237 5.84 8.34 2.28
C TRP A 237 4.58 8.67 1.48
N ILE A 238 3.43 8.30 2.02
CA ILE A 238 2.11 8.62 1.49
C ILE A 238 1.31 9.23 2.64
N TYR A 239 0.80 10.44 2.42
CA TYR A 239 -0.12 11.14 3.30
C TYR A 239 -1.47 11.12 2.63
N ALA A 240 -2.44 10.53 3.31
CA ALA A 240 -3.80 10.41 2.84
C ALA A 240 -4.77 10.89 3.92
N THR A 241 -5.99 11.12 3.51
CA THR A 241 -7.11 11.42 4.38
C THR A 241 -8.18 10.37 4.12
N VAL A 242 -8.67 9.78 5.19
CA VAL A 242 -9.72 8.77 5.20
C VAL A 242 -11.00 9.43 5.68
N SER A 243 -12.08 9.32 4.92
CA SER A 243 -13.41 9.79 5.33
C SER A 243 -14.46 8.71 5.13
N GLN A 244 -15.55 8.83 5.87
CA GLN A 244 -16.72 7.98 5.66
C GLN A 244 -17.59 8.67 4.60
N ASN A 245 -17.99 7.92 3.56
CA ASN A 245 -19.02 8.41 2.66
C ASN A 245 -20.34 8.43 3.42
N ASN A 246 -20.96 9.61 3.54
CA ASN A 246 -22.32 9.76 4.06
C ASN A 246 -23.35 9.25 3.05
#